data_AF-A0A1I5VI39-F1
#
_entry.id   AF-A0A1I5VI39-F1
#
_cell.length_a   1.000
_cell.length_b   1.000
_cell.length_c   1.000
_cell.angle_alpha   90.00
_cell.angle_beta   90.00
_cell.angle_gamma   90.00
#
_symmetry.space_group_name_H-M   'P 1'
#
loop_
_entity.id
_entity.type
_entity.pdbx_description
1 polymer ?
#
loop_
_entity_poly.entity_id
_entity_poly.type
_entity_poly.pdbx_seq_one_letter_code
_entity_poly.pdbx_strand_id
1 'polypeptide(L)'
;MIPDYVISGANSDGLQWFILELKGPRQKAFVHKGKRVYLSADSNKGICQLISYIDNASKSQAYLRDELGLNGFREPRGIILIGTEEESDLEMIREFKAAWNRMHPNVQVISYSRLLRKLKEKVFTNRD
;
A
#
# COMPACT_ATOMS: atom_id res chain seq x y z
N MET A 1 13.40 0.90 12.80
CA MET A 1 12.96 0.16 11.60
C MET A 1 12.60 1.20 10.54
N ILE A 2 13.08 1.04 9.31
CA ILE A 2 12.96 2.03 8.24
C ILE A 2 11.98 1.45 7.21
N PRO A 3 10.99 2.23 6.72
CA PRO A 3 10.11 1.77 5.64
C PRO A 3 10.89 1.54 4.35
N ASP A 4 10.39 0.66 3.47
CA ASP A 4 11.05 0.44 2.17
C ASP A 4 11.03 1.72 1.33
N TYR A 5 9.89 2.41 1.26
CA TYR A 5 9.79 3.70 0.57
C TYR A 5 8.82 4.67 1.26
N VAL A 6 9.15 5.95 1.14
CA VAL A 6 8.23 7.07 1.36
C VAL A 6 8.05 7.77 0.02
N ILE A 7 6.81 7.88 -0.43
CA ILE A 7 6.46 8.46 -1.73
C ILE A 7 5.41 9.54 -1.56
N SER A 8 5.36 10.49 -2.48
CA SER A 8 4.30 11.48 -2.55
C SER A 8 3.69 11.54 -3.94
N GLY A 9 2.43 11.96 -4.01
CA GLY A 9 1.72 12.20 -5.24
C GLY A 9 0.86 13.44 -5.12
N ALA A 10 1.00 14.34 -6.09
CA ALA A 10 0.12 15.50 -6.22
C ALA A 10 -1.10 15.14 -7.08
N ASN A 11 -2.28 15.53 -6.63
CA ASN A 11 -3.51 15.50 -7.40
C ASN A 11 -4.29 16.82 -7.21
N SER A 12 -5.50 16.90 -7.75
CA SER A 12 -6.36 18.09 -7.62
C SER A 12 -6.67 18.48 -6.17
N ASP A 13 -6.59 17.53 -5.24
CA ASP A 13 -6.87 17.72 -3.82
C ASP A 13 -5.59 18.07 -3.02
N GLY A 14 -4.45 18.20 -3.72
CA GLY A 14 -3.16 18.58 -3.15
C GLY A 14 -2.15 17.43 -3.08
N LEU A 15 -1.15 17.61 -2.22
CA LEU A 15 -0.06 16.66 -2.02
C LEU A 15 -0.45 15.59 -1.01
N GLN A 16 -0.38 14.33 -1.41
CA GLN A 16 -0.59 13.18 -0.55
C GLN A 16 0.70 12.40 -0.35
N TRP A 17 0.89 11.86 0.85
CA TRP A 17 2.07 11.09 1.23
C TRP A 17 1.68 9.64 1.50
N PHE A 18 2.56 8.73 1.13
CA PHE A 18 2.38 7.30 1.31
C PHE A 18 3.66 6.64 1.82
N ILE A 19 3.50 5.69 2.73
CA ILE A 19 4.53 4.74 3.10
C ILE A 19 4.22 3.44 2.38
N LEU A 20 5.19 2.96 1.61
CA LEU A 20 5.08 1.72 0.85
C LEU A 20 5.94 0.65 1.53
N GLU A 21 5.29 -0.44 1.94
CA GLU A 21 5.94 -1.65 2.45
C GLU A 21 5.85 -2.73 1.37
N LEU A 22 7.01 -3.29 1.00
CA LEU A 22 7.13 -4.34 0.00
C LEU A 22 7.15 -5.71 0.67
N LYS A 23 6.35 -6.63 0.12
CA LYS A 23 6.41 -8.05 0.40
C LYS A 23 6.70 -8.82 -0.86
N GLY A 24 7.04 -10.09 -0.75
CA GLY A 24 7.37 -10.90 -1.92
C GLY A 24 6.17 -10.99 -2.89
N PRO A 25 6.39 -10.93 -4.22
CA PRO A 25 5.31 -11.11 -5.19
C PRO A 25 4.71 -12.52 -5.17
N ARG A 26 5.44 -13.50 -4.63
CA ARG A 26 4.95 -14.87 -4.42
C ARG A 26 4.27 -15.07 -3.06
N GLN A 27 4.35 -14.08 -2.17
CA GLN A 27 3.64 -14.12 -0.89
C GLN A 27 2.18 -13.79 -1.13
N LYS A 28 1.30 -14.51 -0.44
CA LYS A 28 -0.13 -14.32 -0.59
C LYS A 28 -0.60 -13.12 0.22
N ALA A 29 -1.42 -12.25 -0.37
CA ALA A 29 -2.06 -11.17 0.37
C ALA A 29 -3.11 -11.73 1.34
N PHE A 30 -3.88 -12.72 0.87
CA PHE A 30 -4.99 -13.31 1.59
C PHE A 30 -4.92 -14.84 1.59
N VAL A 31 -5.45 -15.45 2.63
CA VAL A 31 -5.63 -16.90 2.73
C VAL A 31 -7.09 -17.18 3.03
N HIS A 32 -7.56 -18.39 2.73
CA HIS A 32 -8.93 -18.76 3.03
C HIS A 32 -9.04 -20.18 3.59
N LYS A 33 -10.08 -20.41 4.38
CA LYS A 33 -10.47 -21.73 4.90
C LYS A 33 -11.98 -21.89 4.72
N GLY A 34 -12.38 -22.76 3.81
CA GLY A 34 -13.78 -22.81 3.35
C GLY A 34 -14.18 -21.47 2.74
N LYS A 35 -15.28 -20.88 3.21
CA LYS A 35 -15.82 -19.57 2.76
C LYS A 35 -15.23 -18.35 3.48
N ARG A 36 -14.33 -18.54 4.45
CA ARG A 36 -13.78 -17.44 5.25
C ARG A 36 -12.44 -16.98 4.67
N VAL A 37 -12.29 -15.68 4.43
CA VAL A 37 -11.06 -15.03 3.96
C VAL A 37 -10.37 -14.32 5.13
N TYR A 38 -9.05 -14.39 5.16
CA TYR A 38 -8.20 -13.78 6.18
C TYR A 38 -7.00 -13.12 5.51
N LEU A 39 -6.39 -12.14 6.18
CA LEU A 39 -5.04 -11.72 5.84
C LEU A 39 -4.07 -12.89 6.04
N SER A 40 -3.09 -13.03 5.15
CA SER A 40 -1.96 -13.91 5.41
C SER A 40 -1.11 -13.39 6.58
N ALA A 41 -0.24 -14.26 7.12
CA ALA A 41 0.72 -13.85 8.15
C ALA A 41 1.65 -12.73 7.64
N ASP A 42 2.11 -12.82 6.38
CA ASP A 42 2.97 -11.82 5.75
C ASP A 42 2.27 -10.48 5.59
N SER A 43 1.01 -10.48 5.15
CA SER A 43 0.20 -9.28 5.04
C SER A 43 -0.05 -8.64 6.39
N ASN A 44 -0.43 -9.44 7.39
CA ASN A 44 -0.69 -8.94 8.73
C ASN A 44 0.57 -8.30 9.33
N LYS A 45 1.73 -8.95 9.19
CA LYS A 45 3.02 -8.39 9.62
C LYS A 45 3.31 -7.05 8.92
N GLY A 46 3.13 -7.00 7.60
CA GLY A 46 3.34 -5.76 6.82
C GLY A 46 2.38 -4.63 7.24
N ILE A 47 1.12 -4.95 7.53
CA ILE A 47 0.14 -3.98 8.04
C ILE A 47 0.56 -3.44 9.41
N CYS A 48 0.99 -4.30 10.33
CA CYS A 48 1.51 -3.84 11.63
C CYS A 48 2.73 -2.92 11.47
N GLN A 49 3.64 -3.24 10.54
CA GLN A 49 4.78 -2.38 10.23
C GLN A 49 4.31 -1.01 9.70
N LEU A 50 3.37 -0.99 8.75
CA LEU A 50 2.78 0.26 8.22
C LEU A 50 2.15 1.10 9.32
N ILE A 51 1.37 0.50 10.22
CA ILE A 51 0.76 1.22 11.35
C ILE A 51 1.85 1.88 12.20
N SER A 52 2.93 1.16 12.54
CA SER A 52 4.05 1.73 13.29
C SER A 52 4.76 2.84 12.55
N TYR A 53 4.94 2.73 11.23
CA TYR A 53 5.59 3.80 10.46
C TYR A 53 4.72 5.04 10.35
N ILE A 54 3.42 4.89 10.13
CA ILE A 54 2.48 6.00 10.07
C ILE A 54 2.45 6.73 11.41
N ASP A 55 2.30 6.01 12.52
CA ASP A 55 2.30 6.61 13.87
C ASP A 55 3.60 7.39 14.16
N ASN A 56 4.75 6.80 13.83
CA ASN A 56 6.04 7.48 13.98
C ASN A 56 6.17 8.72 13.07
N ALA A 57 5.70 8.63 11.82
CA ALA A 57 5.73 9.74 10.88
C ALA A 57 4.81 10.88 11.31
N SER A 58 3.65 10.57 11.87
CA SER A 58 2.70 11.55 12.42
C SER A 58 3.28 12.26 13.64
N LYS A 59 3.96 11.54 14.54
CA LYS A 59 4.65 12.14 15.70
C LYS A 59 5.81 13.04 15.30
N SER A 60 6.55 12.65 14.26
CA SER A 60 7.74 13.36 13.79
C SER A 60 7.47 14.28 12.60
N GLN A 61 6.21 14.64 12.34
CA GLN A 61 5.80 15.31 11.12
C GLN A 61 6.48 16.67 10.91
N ALA A 62 6.66 17.46 11.98
CA ALA A 62 7.35 18.74 11.91
C ALA A 62 8.82 18.56 11.52
N TYR A 63 9.52 17.65 12.19
CA TYR A 63 10.90 17.30 11.87
C TYR A 63 11.07 16.84 10.43
N LEU A 64 10.20 15.93 9.96
CA LEU A 64 10.24 15.42 8.58
C LEU A 64 10.07 16.55 7.56
N ARG A 65 9.18 17.50 7.83
CA ARG A 65 8.92 18.62 6.94
C ARG A 65 10.04 19.66 6.95
N ASP A 66 10.44 20.08 8.15
CA ASP A 66 11.22 21.30 8.35
C ASP A 66 12.74 20.99 8.33
N GLU A 67 13.16 19.86 8.93
CA GLU A 67 14.58 19.47 9.03
C GLU A 67 15.03 18.55 7.89
N LEU A 68 14.17 17.63 7.46
CA LEU A 68 14.46 16.70 6.35
C LEU A 68 13.98 17.22 4.99
N GLY A 69 13.41 18.43 4.94
CA GLY A 69 13.04 19.10 3.70
C GLY A 69 11.89 18.45 2.94
N LEU A 70 11.10 17.55 3.57
CA LEU A 70 9.90 16.99 2.96
C LEU A 70 8.77 18.03 3.00
N ASN A 71 8.90 19.07 2.18
CA ASN A 71 7.98 20.19 2.16
C ASN A 71 6.53 19.73 1.97
N GLY A 72 5.64 20.20 2.84
CA GLY A 72 4.24 19.78 2.84
C GLY A 72 4.01 18.36 3.36
N PHE A 73 4.95 17.76 4.10
CA PHE A 73 4.74 16.46 4.74
C PHE A 73 3.54 16.49 5.67
N ARG A 74 2.62 15.55 5.43
CA ARG A 74 1.41 15.28 6.22
C ARG A 74 1.41 13.81 6.61
N GLU A 75 0.60 13.46 7.61
CA GLU A 75 0.36 12.07 8.00
C GLU A 75 0.17 11.20 6.75
N PRO A 76 1.08 10.23 6.51
CA PRO A 76 1.02 9.44 5.29
C PRO A 76 0.01 8.30 5.41
N ARG A 77 -0.46 7.82 4.27
CA ARG A 77 -1.22 6.56 4.18
C ARG A 77 -0.28 5.39 3.96
N GLY A 78 -0.67 4.20 4.40
CA GLY A 78 0.08 2.97 4.19
C GLY A 78 -0.37 2.25 2.92
N ILE A 79 0.59 1.72 2.17
CA ILE A 79 0.35 0.75 1.09
C ILE A 79 1.24 -0.45 1.35
N ILE A 80 0.64 -1.64 1.43
CA ILE A 80 1.37 -2.89 1.33
C ILE A 80 1.28 -3.40 -0.09
N LEU A 81 2.44 -3.61 -0.72
CA LEU A 81 2.54 -4.23 -2.05
C LEU A 81 2.90 -5.70 -1.86
N ILE A 82 1.92 -6.58 -2.11
CA ILE A 82 2.04 -8.01 -1.85
C ILE A 82 1.24 -8.82 -2.86
N GLY A 83 1.77 -9.97 -3.25
CA GLY A 83 1.08 -10.92 -4.11
C GLY A 83 0.75 -10.36 -5.49
N THR A 84 -0.14 -11.06 -6.17
CA THR A 84 -0.46 -10.85 -7.59
C THR A 84 -1.98 -10.95 -7.81
N GLU A 85 -2.45 -10.66 -9.02
CA GLU A 85 -3.90 -10.65 -9.30
C GLU A 85 -4.53 -12.05 -9.39
N GLU A 86 -3.75 -13.11 -9.55
CA GLU A 86 -4.24 -14.51 -9.55
C GLU A 86 -4.95 -14.85 -8.23
N GLU A 87 -4.58 -14.20 -7.11
CA GLU A 87 -5.31 -14.37 -5.85
C GLU A 87 -6.76 -13.88 -5.93
N SER A 88 -7.03 -12.91 -6.82
CA SER A 88 -8.35 -12.31 -7.03
C SER A 88 -9.19 -13.04 -8.09
N ASP A 89 -8.69 -14.15 -8.64
CA ASP A 89 -9.49 -15.08 -9.47
C ASP A 89 -10.59 -15.74 -8.62
N LEU A 90 -10.31 -15.95 -7.34
CA LEU A 90 -11.32 -16.35 -6.36
C LEU A 90 -12.19 -15.15 -5.98
N GLU A 91 -13.47 -15.21 -6.35
CA GLU A 91 -14.45 -14.15 -6.11
C GLU A 91 -14.50 -13.69 -4.65
N MET A 92 -14.51 -14.63 -3.70
CA MET A 92 -14.50 -14.32 -2.26
C MET A 92 -13.28 -13.49 -1.83
N ILE A 93 -12.10 -13.74 -2.40
CA ILE A 93 -10.88 -12.96 -2.09
C ILE A 93 -10.97 -11.58 -2.72
N ARG A 94 -11.45 -11.50 -3.97
CA ARG A 94 -11.66 -10.23 -4.68
C ARG A 94 -12.61 -9.31 -3.91
N GLU A 95 -13.75 -9.84 -3.47
CA GLU A 95 -14.74 -9.09 -2.69
C GLU A 95 -14.19 -8.67 -1.33
N PHE A 96 -13.50 -9.57 -0.63
CA PHE A 96 -12.89 -9.25 0.67
C PHE A 96 -11.82 -8.17 0.55
N LYS A 97 -10.93 -8.25 -0.46
CA LYS A 97 -9.90 -7.24 -0.74
C LYS A 97 -10.54 -5.88 -1.04
N ALA A 98 -11.61 -5.85 -1.84
CA ALA A 98 -12.35 -4.63 -2.14
C ALA A 98 -12.98 -4.03 -0.87
N ALA A 99 -13.63 -4.87 -0.05
CA ALA A 99 -14.19 -4.45 1.23
C ALA A 99 -13.12 -3.91 2.19
N TRP A 100 -11.99 -4.64 2.35
CA TRP A 100 -10.86 -4.23 3.17
C TRP A 100 -10.37 -2.83 2.79
N ASN A 101 -10.06 -2.61 1.51
CA ASN A 101 -9.51 -1.34 1.02
C ASN A 101 -10.50 -0.18 1.14
N ARG A 102 -11.81 -0.43 1.04
CA ARG A 102 -12.84 0.59 1.31
C ARG A 102 -12.94 0.93 2.79
N MET A 103 -12.87 -0.07 3.66
CA MET A 103 -12.99 0.12 5.12
C MET A 103 -11.72 0.71 5.75
N HIS A 104 -10.56 0.49 5.12
CA HIS A 104 -9.25 0.95 5.62
C HIS A 104 -8.58 1.87 4.60
N PRO A 105 -9.12 3.07 4.34
CA PRO A 105 -8.56 3.99 3.34
C PRO A 105 -7.14 4.46 3.67
N ASN A 106 -6.74 4.38 4.95
CA ASN A 106 -5.40 4.75 5.42
C ASN A 106 -4.39 3.62 5.29
N VAL A 107 -4.80 2.36 5.07
CA VAL A 107 -3.89 1.22 4.88
C VAL A 107 -4.45 0.29 3.79
N GLN A 108 -3.84 0.36 2.61
CA GLN A 108 -4.32 -0.37 1.44
C GLN A 108 -3.45 -1.58 1.09
N VAL A 109 -4.10 -2.67 0.68
CA VAL A 109 -3.45 -3.86 0.12
C VAL A 109 -3.52 -3.79 -1.40
N ILE A 110 -2.36 -3.68 -2.03
CA ILE A 110 -2.19 -3.57 -3.49
C ILE A 110 -1.34 -4.76 -3.97
N SER A 111 -1.70 -5.33 -5.12
CA SER A 111 -0.92 -6.40 -5.76
C SER A 111 0.10 -5.85 -6.75
N TYR A 112 1.20 -6.58 -6.94
CA TYR A 112 2.23 -6.24 -7.92
C TYR A 112 1.66 -6.14 -9.33
N SER A 113 0.75 -7.06 -9.72
CA SER A 113 0.12 -7.04 -11.05
C SER A 113 -0.64 -5.73 -11.31
N ARG A 114 -1.31 -5.16 -10.30
CA ARG A 114 -2.00 -3.86 -10.43
C ARG A 114 -1.01 -2.72 -10.68
N LEU A 115 0.10 -2.70 -9.93
CA LEU A 115 1.17 -1.70 -10.13
C LEU A 115 1.77 -1.83 -11.53
N LEU A 116 2.16 -3.04 -11.93
CA LEU A 116 2.77 -3.30 -13.23
C LEU A 116 1.84 -2.93 -14.39
N ARG A 117 0.54 -3.19 -14.29
CA ARG A 117 -0.44 -2.75 -15.29
C ARG A 117 -0.44 -1.22 -15.44
N LYS A 118 -0.45 -0.49 -14.32
CA LYS A 118 -0.40 0.99 -14.35
C LYS A 118 0.92 1.55 -14.86
N LEU A 119 2.03 0.88 -14.56
CA LEU A 119 3.33 1.25 -15.12
C LEU A 119 3.37 1.01 -16.63
N LYS A 120 2.82 -0.12 -17.12
CA LYS A 120 2.69 -0.42 -18.55
C LYS A 120 1.94 0.69 -19.29
N GLU A 121 0.75 1.04 -18.81
CA GLU A 121 -0.09 2.10 -19.38
C GLU A 121 0.61 3.47 -19.44
N LYS A 122 1.38 3.84 -18.39
CA LYS A 122 1.97 5.18 -18.30
C LYS A 122 3.33 5.33 -18.98
N VAL A 123 4.17 4.30 -18.90
CA VAL A 123 5.59 4.38 -19.28
C VAL A 123 5.82 3.82 -20.68
N PHE A 124 5.07 2.80 -21.07
CA PHE A 124 5.32 2.05 -22.29
C PHE A 124 4.34 2.38 -23.42
N THR A 125 3.22 3.03 -23.13
CA THR A 125 2.25 3.48 -24.14
C THR A 125 2.46 4.94 -24.58
N ASN A 126 3.27 5.72 -23.83
CA ASN A 126 3.65 7.09 -24.19
C ASN A 126 4.99 7.16 -24.97
N ARG A 127 5.33 6.08 -25.70
CA ARG A 127 6.48 6.06 -26.61
C ARG A 127 5.96 5.97 -28.05
N ASP A 128 5.18 6.97 -28.46
CA ASP A 128 4.87 7.29 -29.85
C ASP A 128 5.07 8.79 -30.05
#